data_AF-A0A4P5TW23-F1
#
_entry.id   AF-A0A4P5TW23-F1
#
_cell.length_a   1.000
_cell.length_b   1.000
_cell.length_c   1.000
_cell.angle_alpha   90.00
_cell.angle_beta   90.00
_cell.angle_gamma   90.00
#
_symmetry.space_group_name_H-M   'P 1'
#
loop_
_entity.id
_entity.type
_entity.pdbx_description
1 polymer ?
#
loop_
_entity_poly.entity_id
_entity_poly.type
_entity_poly.pdbx_seq_one_letter_code
_entity_poly.pdbx_strand_id
1 'polypeptide(L)'
;MSCKKPNPNSDYISKADCSVLIDSLNTYNISVKPIFDHYCAYSPCHNTATAKHKVILDNFSDVVAAVNKYPTRFLCGINQDGGTKPMPNKLPKIADSLVLKITCWIKTGMQE
;
A
#
# COMPACT_ATOMS: atom_id res chain seq x y z
N MET A 1 -9.22 -0.61 -17.05
CA MET A 1 -9.45 0.50 -16.10
C MET A 1 -8.15 0.76 -15.36
N SER A 2 -7.57 1.92 -15.60
CA SER A 2 -6.32 2.36 -14.99
C SER A 2 -6.66 3.53 -14.07
N CYS A 3 -5.83 3.82 -13.05
CA CYS A 3 -5.78 5.18 -12.50
C CYS A 3 -5.77 6.11 -13.71
N LYS A 4 -6.66 7.11 -13.80
CA LYS A 4 -6.84 7.92 -15.02
C LYS A 4 -5.46 8.15 -15.68
N LYS A 5 -5.18 7.44 -16.79
CA LYS A 5 -3.83 7.23 -17.38
C LYS A 5 -3.37 8.49 -18.15
N PRO A 6 -2.07 8.69 -18.42
CA PRO A 6 -0.89 8.52 -17.58
C PRO A 6 -0.09 9.85 -17.51
N ASN A 7 0.18 10.38 -16.32
CA ASN A 7 1.45 11.09 -16.19
C ASN A 7 2.52 9.97 -16.08
N PRO A 8 3.68 10.01 -16.76
CA PRO A 8 4.85 9.10 -16.56
C PRO A 8 5.47 9.19 -15.15
N ASN A 9 4.59 9.23 -14.17
CA ASN A 9 4.64 10.01 -12.94
C ASN A 9 3.42 9.60 -12.05
N SER A 10 2.54 8.69 -12.52
CA SER A 10 1.76 7.74 -11.70
C SER A 10 2.65 6.70 -11.02
N ASP A 11 3.95 6.86 -11.18
CA ASP A 11 5.00 6.14 -10.51
C ASP A 11 5.18 6.72 -9.11
N TYR A 12 4.24 6.40 -8.22
CA TYR A 12 4.35 6.74 -6.80
C TYR A 12 5.71 6.32 -6.24
N ILE A 13 6.24 5.19 -6.73
CA ILE A 13 7.50 4.59 -6.32
C ILE A 13 8.70 5.45 -6.78
N SER A 14 8.82 5.81 -8.06
CA SER A 14 9.96 6.65 -8.50
C SER A 14 9.91 8.05 -7.92
N LYS A 15 8.71 8.62 -7.75
CA LYS A 15 8.54 9.96 -7.18
C LYS A 15 8.71 10.06 -5.68
N ALA A 16 8.56 8.95 -4.96
CA ALA A 16 8.69 8.98 -3.51
C ALA A 16 10.11 9.39 -3.12
N ASP A 17 10.20 10.49 -2.36
CA ASP A 17 11.41 10.85 -1.65
C ASP A 17 11.53 9.98 -0.40
N CYS A 18 12.37 8.96 -0.50
CA CYS A 18 12.62 8.03 0.60
C CYS A 18 13.86 8.41 1.41
N SER A 19 14.56 9.50 1.06
CA SER A 19 15.76 9.95 1.79
C SER A 19 15.45 10.39 3.22
N VAL A 20 14.18 10.71 3.50
CA VAL A 20 13.66 11.05 4.82
C VAL A 20 13.39 9.83 5.71
N LEU A 21 13.51 8.62 5.17
CA LEU A 21 13.33 7.37 5.90
C LEU A 21 14.68 6.66 6.05
N ILE A 22 14.79 5.86 7.12
CA ILE A 22 15.94 4.99 7.34
C ILE A 22 15.51 3.58 6.90
N ASP A 23 16.12 3.04 5.84
CA ASP A 23 15.69 1.77 5.24
C ASP A 23 15.65 0.61 6.24
N SER A 24 16.65 0.51 7.12
CA SER A 24 16.70 -0.52 8.18
C SER A 24 15.61 -0.40 9.24
N LEU A 25 14.92 0.74 9.31
CA LEU A 25 13.76 0.98 10.18
C LEU A 25 12.43 0.96 9.41
N ASN A 26 12.46 1.08 8.08
CA ASN A 26 11.28 1.04 7.22
C ASN A 26 11.03 -0.36 6.65
N THR A 27 11.12 -1.38 7.50
CA THR A 27 10.81 -2.78 7.16
C THR A 27 9.34 -3.11 7.38
N TYR A 28 8.93 -4.31 6.95
CA TYR A 28 7.57 -4.79 7.15
C TYR A 28 7.22 -4.83 8.63
N ASN A 29 8.01 -5.52 9.44
CA ASN A 29 7.73 -5.75 10.86
C ASN A 29 7.74 -4.46 11.68
N ILE A 30 8.62 -3.50 11.36
CA ILE A 30 8.78 -2.27 12.15
C ILE A 30 7.77 -1.21 11.73
N SER A 31 7.68 -0.92 10.43
CA SER A 31 7.00 0.30 9.96
C SER A 31 5.71 0.02 9.20
N VAL A 32 5.64 -1.06 8.41
CA VAL A 32 4.53 -1.25 7.45
C VAL A 32 3.40 -2.10 8.02
N LYS A 33 3.70 -3.18 8.74
CA LYS A 33 2.71 -4.05 9.37
C LYS A 33 1.75 -3.29 10.29
N PRO A 34 2.21 -2.39 11.19
CA PRO A 34 1.29 -1.61 12.01
C PRO A 34 0.32 -0.74 11.20
N ILE A 35 0.75 -0.25 10.02
CA ILE A 35 -0.09 0.51 9.11
C ILE A 35 -1.15 -0.41 8.48
N PHE A 36 -0.75 -1.58 7.99
CA PHE A 36 -1.72 -2.52 7.43
C PHE A 36 -2.69 -3.03 8.46
N ASP A 37 -2.23 -3.46 9.64
CA ASP A 37 -3.10 -3.97 10.71
C ASP A 37 -4.16 -2.94 11.11
N HIS A 38 -3.79 -1.65 11.19
CA HIS A 38 -4.71 -0.59 11.60
C HIS A 38 -5.66 -0.13 10.47
N TYR A 39 -5.16 0.04 9.24
CA TYR A 39 -5.89 0.74 8.17
C TYR A 39 -6.41 -0.18 7.05
N CYS A 40 -6.00 -1.45 7.00
CA CYS A 40 -6.25 -2.32 5.84
C CYS A 40 -6.70 -3.73 6.22
N ALA A 41 -5.94 -4.38 7.09
CA ALA A 41 -5.99 -5.80 7.41
C ALA A 41 -6.91 -6.09 8.61
N TYR A 42 -8.10 -5.51 8.58
CA TYR A 42 -9.14 -5.74 9.59
C TYR A 42 -10.36 -6.42 8.95
N SER A 43 -11.14 -7.15 9.74
CA SER A 43 -12.42 -7.70 9.30
C SER A 43 -13.45 -6.57 9.18
N PRO A 44 -14.21 -6.45 8.08
CA PRO A 44 -14.44 -7.44 7.02
C PRO A 44 -13.71 -7.09 5.70
N CYS A 45 -12.48 -6.58 5.76
CA CYS A 45 -11.74 -6.07 4.61
C CYS A 45 -10.60 -7.04 4.22
N HIS A 46 -9.35 -6.68 4.48
CA HIS A 46 -8.20 -7.35 3.86
C HIS A 46 -7.38 -8.20 4.84
N ASN A 47 -8.05 -8.93 5.73
CA ASN A 47 -7.39 -9.93 6.56
C ASN A 47 -7.60 -11.35 6.01
N THR A 48 -6.87 -12.33 6.53
CA THR A 48 -6.94 -13.74 6.13
C THR A 48 -8.35 -14.31 6.27
N ALA A 49 -9.08 -13.91 7.31
CA ALA A 49 -10.44 -14.40 7.56
C ALA A 49 -11.46 -13.95 6.50
N THR A 50 -11.34 -12.71 5.99
CA THR A 50 -12.32 -12.14 5.05
C THR A 50 -11.85 -12.14 3.61
N ALA A 51 -10.56 -11.92 3.40
CA ALA A 51 -9.89 -11.86 2.10
C ALA A 51 -10.70 -11.05 1.06
N LYS A 52 -11.22 -9.88 1.42
CA LYS A 52 -12.13 -9.11 0.57
C LYS A 52 -11.46 -8.80 -0.77
N HIS A 53 -12.18 -9.11 -1.85
CA HIS A 53 -11.65 -9.05 -3.23
C HIS A 53 -10.38 -9.90 -3.45
N LYS A 54 -10.20 -10.98 -2.69
CA LYS A 54 -9.04 -11.89 -2.77
C LYS A 54 -7.71 -11.17 -2.48
N VAL A 55 -7.73 -10.27 -1.50
CA VAL A 55 -6.56 -9.51 -1.02
C VAL A 55 -6.46 -9.72 0.50
N ILE A 56 -5.29 -10.18 0.94
CA ILE A 56 -4.92 -10.41 2.33
C ILE A 56 -3.70 -9.54 2.62
N LEU A 57 -3.71 -8.82 3.73
CA LEU A 57 -2.70 -7.82 4.10
C LEU A 57 -2.24 -7.92 5.56
N ASP A 58 -2.56 -8.99 6.28
CA ASP A 58 -2.20 -9.18 7.70
C ASP A 58 -0.89 -9.96 7.91
N ASN A 59 -0.27 -10.48 6.84
CA ASN A 59 1.02 -11.15 6.87
C ASN A 59 1.91 -10.74 5.69
N PHE A 60 3.22 -10.86 5.87
CA PHE A 60 4.23 -10.38 4.92
C PHE A 60 4.07 -10.99 3.52
N SER A 61 4.01 -12.32 3.44
CA SER A 61 3.94 -13.04 2.16
C SER A 61 2.75 -12.62 1.31
N ASP A 62 1.56 -12.47 1.93
CA ASP A 62 0.35 -12.10 1.20
C ASP A 62 0.34 -10.62 0.80
N VAL A 63 0.92 -9.74 1.62
CA VAL A 63 1.12 -8.34 1.25
C VAL A 63 2.00 -8.22 0.02
N VAL A 64 3.16 -8.89 0.03
CA VAL A 64 4.09 -8.90 -1.12
C VAL A 64 3.39 -9.46 -2.36
N ALA A 65 2.64 -10.55 -2.21
CA ALA A 65 1.86 -11.12 -3.30
C ALA A 65 0.80 -10.13 -3.83
N ALA A 66 0.12 -9.39 -2.96
CA ALA A 66 -0.88 -8.39 -3.33
C ALA A 66 -0.27 -7.20 -4.08
N VAL A 67 0.88 -6.68 -3.63
CA VAL A 67 1.63 -5.60 -4.31
C VAL A 67 2.01 -6.06 -5.72
N ASN A 68 2.60 -7.24 -5.85
CA ASN A 68 3.05 -7.79 -7.13
C ASN A 68 1.89 -8.13 -8.09
N LYS A 69 0.76 -8.59 -7.54
CA LYS A 69 -0.44 -8.92 -8.33
C LYS A 69 -1.19 -7.68 -8.82
N TYR A 70 -1.13 -6.57 -8.08
CA TYR A 70 -1.89 -5.35 -8.36
C TYR A 70 -1.03 -4.07 -8.39
N PRO A 71 0.10 -4.04 -9.13
CA PRO A 71 1.14 -3.01 -8.97
C PRO A 71 0.62 -1.58 -9.22
N THR A 72 -0.27 -1.39 -10.20
CA THR A 72 -0.87 -0.08 -10.47
C THR A 72 -2.00 0.26 -9.50
N ARG A 73 -2.80 -0.73 -9.06
CA ARG A 73 -4.04 -0.46 -8.30
C ARG A 73 -3.80 -0.35 -6.80
N PHE A 74 -2.72 -0.95 -6.29
CA PHE A 74 -2.42 -0.99 -4.87
C PHE A 74 -2.22 0.42 -4.30
N LEU A 75 -1.20 1.14 -4.76
CA LEU A 75 -0.93 2.51 -4.31
C LEU A 75 -1.99 3.51 -4.77
N CYS A 76 -2.64 3.26 -5.89
CA CYS A 76 -3.71 4.12 -6.40
C CYS A 76 -4.98 4.05 -5.54
N GLY A 77 -5.33 2.85 -5.05
CA GLY A 77 -6.42 2.70 -4.08
C GLY A 77 -6.12 3.45 -2.79
N ILE A 78 -4.90 3.31 -2.27
CA ILE A 78 -4.43 3.97 -1.03
C ILE A 78 -4.38 5.50 -1.20
N ASN A 79 -3.98 6.00 -2.37
CA ASN A 79 -3.94 7.44 -2.66
C ASN A 79 -5.31 8.05 -2.98
N GLN A 80 -6.31 7.22 -3.30
CA GLN A 80 -7.65 7.66 -3.72
C GLN A 80 -7.67 8.53 -4.99
N ASP A 81 -6.68 8.40 -5.88
CA ASP A 81 -6.49 9.23 -7.08
C ASP A 81 -7.44 8.90 -8.26
N GLY A 82 -8.52 8.17 -8.01
CA GLY A 82 -9.54 7.81 -8.99
C GLY A 82 -9.12 6.70 -9.96
N GLY A 83 -10.11 6.13 -10.67
CA GLY A 83 -9.88 4.97 -11.58
C GLY A 83 -9.75 3.61 -10.86
N THR A 84 -9.66 3.62 -9.53
CA THR A 84 -9.82 2.46 -8.64
C THR A 84 -10.84 2.80 -7.54
N LYS A 85 -11.28 1.77 -6.80
CA LYS A 85 -12.09 1.98 -5.60
C LYS A 85 -11.18 2.57 -4.51
N PRO A 86 -11.49 3.74 -3.94
CA PRO A 86 -10.66 4.37 -2.92
C PRO A 86 -10.57 3.47 -1.69
N MET A 87 -9.37 3.39 -1.11
CA MET A 87 -9.07 2.68 0.13
C MET A 87 -8.43 3.64 1.14
N PRO A 88 -8.80 3.58 2.43
CA PRO A 88 -9.86 2.73 3.00
C PRO A 88 -11.26 3.12 2.49
N ASN A 89 -12.11 2.13 2.23
CA ASN A 89 -13.36 2.34 1.50
C ASN A 89 -14.36 3.22 2.28
N LYS A 90 -14.85 4.30 1.63
CA LYS A 90 -15.76 5.31 2.22
C LYS A 90 -15.16 6.03 3.44
N LEU A 91 -13.84 6.03 3.57
CA LEU A 91 -13.11 6.74 4.60
C LEU A 91 -12.13 7.72 3.95
N PRO A 92 -11.70 8.76 4.68
CA PRO A 92 -10.62 9.64 4.21
C PRO A 92 -9.35 8.86 3.86
N LYS A 93 -8.55 9.42 2.96
CA LYS A 93 -7.20 8.95 2.69
C LYS A 93 -6.39 8.93 4.00
N ILE A 94 -5.59 7.89 4.21
CA ILE A 94 -4.64 7.85 5.32
C ILE A 94 -3.58 8.95 5.15
N ALA A 95 -2.90 9.33 6.23
CA ALA A 95 -1.89 10.39 6.19
C ALA A 95 -0.79 10.11 5.14
N ASP A 96 -0.36 11.16 4.43
CA ASP A 96 0.64 11.04 3.36
C ASP A 96 1.97 10.45 3.85
N SER A 97 2.36 10.71 5.10
CA SER A 97 3.55 10.11 5.72
C SER A 97 3.44 8.58 5.89
N LEU A 98 2.23 8.05 6.09
CA LEU A 98 1.98 6.60 6.15
C LEU A 98 2.00 5.99 4.74
N VAL A 99 1.40 6.68 3.76
CA VAL A 99 1.48 6.28 2.35
C VAL A 99 2.94 6.27 1.87
N LEU A 100 3.74 7.24 2.30
CA LEU A 100 5.16 7.33 1.98
C LEU A 100 5.93 6.12 2.52
N LYS A 101 5.71 5.71 3.78
CA LYS A 101 6.33 4.50 4.35
C LYS A 101 6.05 3.25 3.52
N ILE A 102 4.78 3.03 3.14
CA ILE A 102 4.37 1.90 2.28
C ILE A 102 5.06 2.00 0.91
N THR A 103 5.05 3.18 0.30
CA THR A 103 5.60 3.40 -1.04
C THR A 103 7.10 3.19 -1.08
N CYS A 104 7.82 3.72 -0.08
CA CYS A 104 9.26 3.55 0.06
C CYS A 104 9.65 2.13 0.39
N TRP A 105 8.87 1.43 1.24
CA TRP A 105 9.09 0.01 1.49
C TRP A 105 8.97 -0.82 0.21
N ILE A 106 7.98 -0.52 -0.66
CA ILE A 106 7.89 -1.15 -1.99
C ILE A 106 9.11 -0.79 -2.85
N LYS A 107 9.53 0.49 -2.84
CA LYS A 107 10.68 0.99 -3.61
C LYS A 107 12.00 0.30 -3.23
N THR A 108 12.20 0.02 -1.95
CA THR A 108 13.45 -0.52 -1.40
C THR A 108 13.46 -2.05 -1.31
N GLY A 109 12.52 -2.72 -1.99
CA GLY A 109 12.53 -4.18 -2.16
C GLY A 109 11.70 -4.96 -1.15
N MET A 110 10.77 -4.30 -0.43
CA MET A 110 9.84 -4.94 0.51
C MET A 110 10.54 -5.78 1.57
N GLN A 111 11.51 -5.19 2.27
CA GLN A 111 12.27 -5.86 3.32
C GLN A 111 11.37 -6.24 4.51
N GLU A 112 11.54 -7.44 5.05
CA GLU A 112 10.72 -7.96 6.15
C GLU A 112 11.09 -7.36 7.51
#